data_AF-A0A3C0CH72-F1
#
_entry.id   AF-A0A3C0CH72-F1
#
_cell.length_a   1.000
_cell.length_b   1.000
_cell.length_c   1.000
_cell.angle_alpha   90.00
_cell.angle_beta   90.00
_cell.angle_gamma   90.00
#
_symmetry.space_group_name_H-M   'P 1'
#
loop_
_entity.id
_entity.type
_entity.pdbx_description
1 polymer ?
#
loop_
_entity_poly.entity_id
_entity_poly.type
_entity_poly.pdbx_seq_one_letter_code
_entity_poly.pdbx_strand_id
1 'polypeptide(L)'
;WWTGPKTNPNPRLMSVAGSSTGMLRSASVKGNINLSKTSSLPRVQGLILYSPGHVGVYVGGNVAVDNRCTGQNIKVQPVFGGRYRWQKWFKLPQLRYPGTGFVTCNGGQYYYENGQYVAGTTKSVGGTVYKFDASGRLTSGSVPASARAASAAAGVYRRVLQVGLRGGDVLALQRKLTGLHFMTADNCTGYYGPITKAAVLNYQRKKGLSATGIADLKTLSSLGL
;
A
#
# COMPACT_ATOMS: atom_id res chain seq x y z
N TRP A 1 -19.39 5.57 -5.73
CA TRP A 1 -19.19 4.67 -6.88
C TRP A 1 -19.23 3.22 -6.43
N TRP A 2 -18.23 2.65 -5.74
CA TRP A 2 -18.28 1.27 -5.21
C TRP A 2 -18.71 1.27 -3.73
N THR A 3 -19.73 0.52 -3.34
CA THR A 3 -20.30 0.56 -1.97
C THR A 3 -20.05 -0.72 -1.15
N GLY A 4 -19.44 -1.75 -1.73
CA GLY A 4 -19.12 -2.97 -1.02
C GLY A 4 -18.75 -4.12 -1.95
N PRO A 5 -18.12 -5.20 -1.44
CA PRO A 5 -17.61 -6.31 -2.25
C PRO A 5 -18.68 -7.11 -3.02
N LYS A 6 -19.97 -6.88 -2.74
CA LYS A 6 -21.12 -7.51 -3.43
C LYS A 6 -22.04 -6.50 -4.12
N THR A 7 -21.63 -5.24 -4.24
CA THR A 7 -22.46 -4.22 -4.87
C THR A 7 -21.90 -3.82 -6.21
N ASN A 8 -22.80 -3.61 -7.18
CA ASN A 8 -22.41 -3.00 -8.44
C ASN A 8 -21.96 -1.56 -8.19
N PRO A 9 -20.98 -1.07 -8.97
CA PRO A 9 -20.64 0.34 -8.93
C PRO A 9 -21.86 1.17 -9.32
N ASN A 10 -22.22 2.14 -8.50
CA ASN A 10 -23.28 3.09 -8.77
C ASN A 10 -22.68 4.35 -9.43
N PRO A 11 -22.88 4.54 -10.74
CA PRO A 11 -22.31 5.66 -11.49
C PRO A 11 -22.95 7.00 -11.18
N ARG A 12 -24.16 7.04 -10.59
CA ARG A 12 -24.80 8.30 -10.17
C ARG A 12 -24.12 8.94 -8.96
N LEU A 13 -23.35 8.16 -8.20
CA LEU A 13 -22.67 8.66 -7.00
C LEU A 13 -21.40 9.45 -7.31
N MET A 14 -20.88 9.40 -8.55
CA MET A 14 -19.67 10.12 -8.94
C MET A 14 -19.69 10.45 -10.43
N SER A 15 -19.59 11.74 -10.77
CA SER A 15 -19.39 12.13 -12.17
C SER A 15 -18.01 11.68 -12.65
N VAL A 16 -18.01 10.82 -13.66
CA VAL A 16 -16.82 10.40 -14.40
C VAL A 16 -17.02 10.74 -15.86
N ALA A 17 -15.96 11.13 -16.55
CA ALA A 17 -16.07 11.44 -17.97
C ALA A 17 -16.45 10.19 -18.76
N GLY A 18 -17.44 10.29 -19.66
CA GLY A 18 -18.02 9.15 -20.38
C GLY A 18 -17.14 8.53 -21.47
N SER A 19 -15.89 8.95 -21.63
CA SER A 19 -14.95 8.39 -22.60
C SER A 19 -13.52 8.38 -22.07
N SER A 20 -12.69 7.48 -22.60
CA SER A 20 -11.26 7.39 -22.25
C SER A 20 -10.53 8.72 -22.44
N THR A 21 -10.79 9.42 -23.55
CA THR A 21 -10.27 10.76 -23.81
C THR A 21 -10.80 11.78 -22.81
N GLY A 22 -12.08 11.70 -22.45
CA GLY A 22 -12.68 12.54 -21.41
C GLY A 22 -11.98 12.35 -20.06
N MET A 23 -11.69 11.10 -19.67
CA MET A 23 -11.00 10.77 -18.42
C MET A 23 -9.56 11.33 -18.42
N LEU A 24 -8.86 11.24 -19.54
CA LEU A 24 -7.52 11.83 -19.67
C LEU A 24 -7.54 13.36 -19.60
N ARG A 25 -8.58 14.00 -20.16
CA ARG A 25 -8.73 15.46 -20.11
C ARG A 25 -9.01 15.95 -18.68
N SER A 26 -9.87 15.26 -17.94
CA SER A 26 -10.22 15.63 -16.56
C SER A 26 -9.11 15.38 -15.55
N ALA A 27 -8.11 14.55 -15.88
CA ALA A 27 -6.99 14.30 -15.00
C ALA A 27 -6.06 15.53 -14.88
N SER A 28 -5.87 15.97 -13.63
CA SER A 28 -4.94 17.04 -13.24
C SER A 28 -3.48 16.57 -13.18
N VAL A 29 -3.24 15.26 -12.99
CA VAL A 29 -1.90 14.66 -12.97
C VAL A 29 -1.83 13.53 -13.98
N LYS A 30 -0.93 13.67 -14.96
CA LYS A 30 -0.75 12.73 -16.08
C LYS A 30 0.65 12.82 -16.67
N GLY A 31 1.05 11.79 -17.40
CA GLY A 31 2.36 11.73 -18.06
C GLY A 31 2.37 10.77 -19.24
N ASN A 32 3.46 10.82 -20.02
CA ASN A 32 3.68 9.91 -21.14
C ASN A 32 4.37 8.63 -20.64
N ILE A 33 4.07 7.50 -21.29
CA ILE A 33 4.75 6.23 -21.10
C ILE A 33 5.75 6.07 -22.24
N ASN A 34 7.03 6.03 -21.89
CA ASN A 34 8.09 5.64 -22.81
C ASN A 34 8.35 4.15 -22.63
N LEU A 35 7.99 3.34 -23.62
CA LEU A 35 8.05 1.88 -23.53
C LEU A 35 9.48 1.32 -23.40
N SER A 36 10.50 2.11 -23.73
CA SER A 36 11.91 1.75 -23.55
C SER A 36 12.48 2.20 -22.20
N LYS A 37 11.72 2.97 -21.41
CA LYS A 37 12.16 3.51 -20.11
C LYS A 37 11.10 3.21 -19.05
N THR A 38 11.29 2.13 -18.30
CA THR A 38 10.34 1.67 -17.28
C THR A 38 10.03 2.73 -16.23
N SER A 39 10.99 3.60 -15.91
CA SER A 39 10.81 4.70 -14.95
C SER A 39 9.87 5.82 -15.44
N SER A 40 9.40 5.78 -16.70
CA SER A 40 8.41 6.72 -17.22
C SER A 40 7.01 6.49 -16.64
N LEU A 41 6.76 5.29 -16.12
CA LEU A 41 5.54 4.95 -15.38
C LEU A 41 5.82 5.02 -13.87
N PRO A 42 5.14 5.92 -13.14
CA PRO A 42 5.27 5.98 -11.69
C PRO A 42 4.83 4.68 -11.03
N ARG A 43 5.56 4.26 -10.00
CA ARG A 43 5.24 3.08 -9.19
C ARG A 43 4.09 3.39 -8.24
N VAL A 44 2.88 3.54 -8.78
CA VAL A 44 1.68 3.90 -8.04
C VAL A 44 0.53 3.01 -8.47
N GLN A 45 0.08 2.10 -7.60
CA GLN A 45 -1.07 1.26 -7.91
C GLN A 45 -2.34 2.11 -8.12
N GLY A 46 -3.18 1.71 -9.08
CA GLY A 46 -4.43 2.39 -9.40
C GLY A 46 -4.28 3.56 -10.38
N LEU A 47 -3.10 3.77 -10.98
CA LEU A 47 -2.99 4.66 -12.14
C LEU A 47 -3.80 4.11 -13.31
N ILE A 48 -4.43 5.01 -14.05
CA ILE A 48 -5.07 4.66 -15.31
C ILE A 48 -4.03 4.71 -16.41
N LEU A 49 -3.95 3.64 -17.18
CA LEU A 49 -3.16 3.54 -18.40
C LEU A 49 -4.07 3.85 -19.58
N TYR A 50 -3.55 4.60 -20.55
CA TYR A 50 -4.35 5.12 -21.65
C TYR A 50 -3.67 4.92 -23.01
N SER A 51 -4.50 4.54 -23.97
CA SER A 51 -4.27 4.69 -25.41
C SER A 51 -5.59 5.18 -26.03
N PRO A 52 -5.58 5.82 -27.21
CA PRO A 52 -6.81 6.30 -27.85
C PRO A 52 -7.90 5.23 -27.89
N GLY A 53 -9.08 5.55 -27.36
CA GLY A 53 -10.22 4.64 -27.30
C GLY A 53 -10.19 3.60 -26.18
N HIS A 54 -9.12 3.50 -25.38
CA HIS A 54 -8.95 2.42 -24.40
C HIS A 54 -8.34 2.85 -23.07
N VAL A 55 -8.73 2.18 -21.99
CA VAL A 55 -8.13 2.36 -20.66
C VAL A 55 -7.85 1.03 -19.99
N GLY A 56 -6.82 1.02 -19.16
CA GLY A 56 -6.48 -0.07 -18.27
C GLY A 56 -6.08 0.46 -16.90
N VAL A 57 -5.90 -0.44 -15.94
CA VAL A 57 -5.47 -0.10 -14.59
C VAL A 57 -4.09 -0.71 -14.34
N TYR A 58 -3.17 0.11 -13.85
CA TYR A 58 -1.88 -0.35 -13.38
C TYR A 58 -1.99 -0.91 -11.97
N VAL A 59 -1.63 -2.17 -11.77
CA VAL A 59 -1.75 -2.88 -10.48
C VAL A 59 -0.42 -3.03 -9.75
N GLY A 60 0.63 -2.36 -10.21
CA GLY A 60 1.98 -2.46 -9.67
C GLY A 60 2.84 -3.51 -10.40
N GLY A 61 4.12 -3.58 -10.08
CA GLY A 61 5.03 -4.62 -10.58
C GLY A 61 5.14 -4.74 -12.11
N ASN A 62 5.01 -3.63 -12.84
CA ASN A 62 4.93 -3.62 -14.31
C ASN A 62 3.69 -4.35 -14.87
N VAL A 63 2.57 -4.43 -14.16
CA VAL A 63 1.37 -5.15 -14.65
C VAL A 63 0.20 -4.21 -14.90
N ALA A 64 -0.41 -4.36 -16.08
CA ALA A 64 -1.68 -3.76 -16.46
C ALA A 64 -2.81 -4.80 -16.42
N VAL A 65 -3.99 -4.34 -16.03
CA VAL A 65 -5.25 -5.08 -16.16
C VAL A 65 -6.21 -4.25 -17.02
N ASP A 66 -6.75 -4.83 -18.07
CA ASP A 66 -7.69 -4.16 -18.96
C ASP A 66 -8.76 -5.11 -19.49
N ASN A 67 -9.97 -4.62 -19.73
CA ASN A 67 -10.99 -5.37 -20.47
C ASN A 67 -10.75 -5.15 -21.96
N ARG A 68 -10.07 -6.07 -22.63
CA ARG A 68 -9.45 -5.78 -23.93
C ARG A 68 -10.45 -5.43 -25.02
N CYS A 69 -11.44 -6.27 -25.21
CA CYS A 69 -12.56 -6.09 -26.12
C CYS A 69 -13.51 -7.29 -25.99
N THR A 70 -14.66 -7.21 -26.67
CA THR A 70 -15.59 -8.32 -26.84
C THR A 70 -14.85 -9.57 -27.33
N GLY A 71 -15.06 -10.70 -26.64
CA GLY A 71 -14.41 -11.98 -26.95
C GLY A 71 -12.98 -12.14 -26.42
N GLN A 72 -12.30 -11.08 -25.97
CA GLN A 72 -10.97 -11.19 -25.36
C GLN A 72 -10.97 -11.06 -23.83
N ASN A 73 -12.07 -10.56 -23.25
CA ASN A 73 -12.31 -10.43 -21.81
C ASN A 73 -11.17 -9.66 -21.09
N ILE A 74 -11.04 -9.87 -19.78
CA ILE A 74 -9.98 -9.29 -18.96
C ILE A 74 -8.62 -9.86 -19.35
N LYS A 75 -7.66 -8.98 -19.61
CA LYS A 75 -6.25 -9.31 -19.82
C LYS A 75 -5.41 -8.76 -18.68
N VAL A 76 -4.45 -9.57 -18.23
CA VAL A 76 -3.41 -9.20 -17.28
C VAL A 76 -2.07 -9.40 -17.99
N GLN A 77 -1.29 -8.35 -18.14
CA GLN A 77 -0.07 -8.39 -18.95
C GLN A 77 0.95 -7.33 -18.49
N PRO A 78 2.22 -7.46 -18.90
CA PRO A 78 3.21 -6.43 -18.67
C PRO A 78 2.84 -5.09 -19.33
N VAL A 79 3.14 -3.96 -18.67
CA VAL A 79 3.05 -2.63 -19.30
C VAL A 79 4.20 -2.45 -20.31
N PHE A 80 5.42 -2.77 -19.86
CA PHE A 80 6.62 -2.78 -20.68
C PHE A 80 6.91 -4.20 -21.17
N GLY A 81 7.19 -4.35 -22.47
CA GLY A 81 7.41 -5.65 -23.13
C GLY A 81 6.12 -6.45 -23.39
N GLY A 82 4.96 -5.92 -23.00
CA GLY A 82 3.65 -6.52 -23.32
C GLY A 82 3.23 -6.27 -24.76
N ARG A 83 2.19 -7.00 -25.21
CA ARG A 83 1.62 -6.85 -26.56
C ARG A 83 0.87 -5.52 -26.74
N TYR A 84 0.26 -5.00 -25.68
CA TYR A 84 -0.47 -3.74 -25.73
C TYR A 84 0.44 -2.54 -25.46
N ARG A 85 0.31 -1.49 -26.28
CA ARG A 85 1.18 -0.30 -26.20
C ARG A 85 0.42 0.84 -25.54
N TRP A 86 0.59 0.97 -24.23
CA TRP A 86 0.09 2.10 -23.45
C TRP A 86 0.88 3.37 -23.77
N GLN A 87 0.20 4.49 -23.98
CA GLN A 87 0.83 5.76 -24.38
C GLN A 87 0.97 6.74 -23.21
N LYS A 88 -0.01 6.76 -22.30
CA LYS A 88 -0.07 7.72 -21.19
C LYS A 88 -0.51 7.05 -19.92
N TRP A 89 -0.19 7.68 -18.80
CA TRP A 89 -0.76 7.35 -17.49
C TRP A 89 -1.41 8.60 -16.90
N PHE A 90 -2.41 8.41 -16.05
CA PHE A 90 -3.01 9.51 -15.29
C PHE A 90 -3.64 9.07 -13.96
N LYS A 91 -3.81 10.03 -13.05
CA LYS A 91 -4.54 9.88 -11.80
C LYS A 91 -5.99 10.31 -11.98
N LEU A 92 -6.91 9.50 -11.48
CA LEU A 92 -8.32 9.89 -11.40
C LEU A 92 -8.50 10.89 -10.25
N PRO A 93 -9.10 12.07 -10.50
CA PRO A 93 -9.41 13.04 -9.44
C PRO A 93 -10.26 12.46 -8.30
N GLN A 94 -11.04 11.42 -8.61
CA GLN A 94 -11.94 10.73 -7.69
C GLN A 94 -11.23 9.79 -6.71
N LEU A 95 -9.97 9.42 -6.98
CA LEU A 95 -9.22 8.46 -6.19
C LEU A 95 -8.20 9.15 -5.29
N ARG A 96 -8.05 8.63 -4.07
CA ARG A 96 -6.93 8.99 -3.19
C ARG A 96 -5.78 8.03 -3.45
N TYR A 97 -4.61 8.61 -3.71
CA TYR A 97 -3.39 7.86 -3.93
C TYR A 97 -2.52 7.87 -2.66
N PRO A 98 -1.73 6.81 -2.42
CA PRO A 98 -0.81 6.78 -1.29
C PRO A 98 0.17 7.95 -1.30
N GLY A 99 0.48 8.46 -0.10
CA GLY A 99 1.56 9.42 0.14
C GLY A 99 2.85 8.72 0.55
N THR A 100 3.24 8.83 1.81
CA THR A 100 4.35 8.07 2.41
C THR A 100 3.81 7.09 3.45
N GLY A 101 4.26 5.85 3.44
CA GLY A 101 3.88 4.82 4.41
C GLY A 101 3.54 3.46 3.82
N PHE A 102 3.16 2.52 4.69
CA PHE A 102 2.85 1.14 4.28
C PHE A 102 1.40 0.99 3.78
N VAL A 103 1.28 0.54 2.54
CA VAL A 103 0.01 0.26 1.88
C VAL A 103 -0.12 -1.23 1.63
N THR A 104 -1.32 -1.76 1.83
CA THR A 104 -1.64 -3.15 1.48
C THR A 104 -2.47 -3.13 0.20
N CYS A 105 -2.01 -3.83 -0.84
CA CYS A 105 -2.69 -3.94 -2.12
C CYS A 105 -2.65 -5.41 -2.57
N ASN A 106 -3.81 -6.01 -2.85
CA ASN A 106 -3.96 -7.41 -3.24
C ASN A 106 -3.21 -8.40 -2.32
N GLY A 107 -3.30 -8.19 -1.00
CA GLY A 107 -2.60 -9.01 0.00
C GLY A 107 -1.08 -8.81 0.09
N GLY A 108 -0.47 -8.01 -0.79
CA GLY A 108 0.92 -7.59 -0.69
C GLY A 108 1.06 -6.30 0.13
N GLN A 109 2.15 -6.19 0.90
CA GLN A 109 2.55 -4.92 1.52
C GLN A 109 3.58 -4.20 0.65
N TYR A 110 3.43 -2.88 0.56
CA TYR A 110 4.29 -1.97 -0.20
C TYR A 110 4.62 -0.78 0.69
N TYR A 111 5.84 -0.28 0.60
CA TYR A 111 6.20 0.98 1.26
C TYR A 111 6.27 2.10 0.24
N TYR A 112 5.44 3.11 0.43
CA TYR A 112 5.43 4.31 -0.38
C TYR A 112 6.32 5.40 0.22
N GLU A 113 7.09 6.05 -0.63
CA GLU A 113 7.88 7.24 -0.33
C GLU A 113 7.61 8.29 -1.41
N ASN A 114 7.22 9.49 -0.98
CA ASN A 114 6.90 10.60 -1.88
C ASN A 114 5.87 10.21 -2.96
N GLY A 115 4.89 9.38 -2.57
CA GLY A 115 3.79 8.97 -3.44
C GLY A 115 4.11 7.85 -4.42
N GLN A 116 5.28 7.20 -4.35
CA GLN A 116 5.62 6.01 -5.13
C GLN A 116 6.12 4.88 -4.25
N TYR A 117 5.78 3.62 -4.57
CA TYR A 117 6.32 2.50 -3.82
C TYR A 117 7.79 2.23 -4.19
N VAL A 118 8.56 1.80 -3.19
CA VAL A 118 9.94 1.33 -3.38
C VAL A 118 9.93 -0.09 -3.96
N ALA A 119 10.90 -0.41 -4.82
CA ALA A 119 11.01 -1.73 -5.43
C ALA A 119 12.47 -2.09 -5.71
N GLY A 120 12.78 -3.38 -5.62
CA GLY A 120 14.11 -3.95 -5.85
C GLY A 120 15.16 -3.44 -4.87
N THR A 121 14.76 -3.16 -3.62
CA THR A 121 15.63 -2.46 -2.66
C THR A 121 15.27 -2.79 -1.22
N THR A 122 16.14 -2.39 -0.30
CA THR A 122 15.86 -2.37 1.13
C THR A 122 15.54 -0.96 1.60
N LYS A 123 14.56 -0.82 2.51
CA LYS A 123 14.22 0.46 3.15
C LYS A 123 14.26 0.33 4.66
N SER A 124 14.98 1.23 5.31
CA SER A 124 14.91 1.40 6.76
C SER A 124 13.75 2.31 7.14
N VAL A 125 12.82 1.80 7.96
CA VAL A 125 11.68 2.57 8.49
C VAL A 125 11.61 2.29 9.99
N GLY A 126 11.72 3.32 10.82
CA GLY A 126 11.64 3.18 12.28
C GLY A 126 12.69 2.23 12.88
N GLY A 127 13.90 2.20 12.29
CA GLY A 127 14.99 1.32 12.73
C GLY A 127 14.89 -0.14 12.26
N THR A 128 13.87 -0.48 11.48
CA THR A 128 13.71 -1.82 10.88
C THR A 128 14.04 -1.78 9.40
N VAL A 129 14.80 -2.78 8.92
CA VAL A 129 15.15 -2.91 7.51
C VAL A 129 14.14 -3.82 6.83
N TYR A 130 13.45 -3.30 5.82
CA TYR A 130 12.48 -4.03 5.01
C TYR A 130 13.04 -4.29 3.62
N LYS A 131 12.91 -5.49 3.09
CA LYS A 131 13.35 -5.87 1.74
C LYS A 131 12.15 -6.00 0.80
N PHE A 132 12.23 -5.32 -0.34
CA PHE A 132 11.21 -5.32 -1.37
C PHE A 132 11.75 -5.96 -2.64
N ASP A 133 10.97 -6.86 -3.24
CA ASP A 133 11.31 -7.45 -4.54
C ASP A 133 11.19 -6.43 -5.69
N ALA A 134 11.55 -6.84 -6.90
CA ALA A 134 11.48 -5.99 -8.09
C ALA A 134 10.07 -5.46 -8.40
N SER A 135 9.01 -6.11 -7.90
CA SER A 135 7.62 -5.65 -8.04
C SER A 135 7.22 -4.61 -7.00
N GLY A 136 8.05 -4.42 -5.97
CA GLY A 136 7.82 -3.55 -4.83
C GLY A 136 7.10 -4.23 -3.66
N ARG A 137 6.86 -5.53 -3.75
CA ARG A 137 6.21 -6.29 -2.68
C ARG A 137 7.22 -6.58 -1.58
N LEU A 138 6.79 -6.37 -0.34
CA LEU A 138 7.56 -6.73 0.85
C LEU A 138 7.80 -8.24 0.86
N THR A 139 9.07 -8.64 0.95
CA THR A 139 9.49 -10.03 1.03
C THR A 139 9.95 -10.42 2.43
N SER A 140 10.61 -9.50 3.14
CA SER A 140 10.98 -9.68 4.54
C SER A 140 11.13 -8.34 5.26
N GLY A 141 10.83 -8.33 6.55
CA GLY A 141 11.18 -7.25 7.47
C GLY A 141 12.06 -7.83 8.58
N SER A 142 13.29 -7.33 8.70
CA SER A 142 14.23 -7.77 9.74
C SER A 142 14.74 -6.57 10.52
N VAL A 143 14.73 -6.71 11.85
CA VAL A 143 15.39 -5.76 12.74
C VAL A 143 16.90 -5.98 12.61
N PRO A 144 17.75 -4.93 12.48
CA PRO A 144 19.20 -5.08 12.40
C PRO A 144 19.76 -5.92 13.56
N ALA A 145 20.82 -6.69 13.30
CA ALA A 145 21.44 -7.56 14.31
C ALA A 145 21.89 -6.81 15.57
N SER A 146 22.35 -5.56 15.44
CA SER A 146 22.70 -4.68 16.56
C SER A 146 21.51 -4.30 17.43
N ALA A 147 20.36 -4.01 16.81
CA ALA A 147 19.11 -3.77 17.53
C ALA A 147 18.55 -5.06 18.15
N ARG A 148 18.77 -6.23 17.51
CA ARG A 148 18.45 -7.54 18.06
C ARG A 148 19.31 -7.91 19.27
N ALA A 149 20.60 -7.57 19.24
CA ALA A 149 21.53 -7.79 20.35
C ALA A 149 21.20 -6.86 21.54
N ALA A 150 20.90 -5.58 21.28
CA ALA A 150 20.48 -4.64 22.31
C ALA A 150 19.12 -5.00 22.94
N SER A 151 18.21 -5.62 22.19
CA SER A 151 16.92 -6.09 22.72
C SER A 151 17.03 -7.43 23.46
N ALA A 152 17.92 -8.33 23.04
CA ALA A 152 18.25 -9.54 23.79
C ALA A 152 18.90 -9.23 25.14
N ALA A 153 19.76 -8.20 25.20
CA ALA A 153 20.36 -7.72 26.45
C ALA A 153 19.34 -7.04 27.40
N ALA A 154 18.19 -6.57 26.88
CA ALA A 154 17.19 -5.82 27.65
C ALA A 154 15.94 -6.63 28.06
N GLY A 155 15.73 -7.85 27.53
CA GLY A 155 14.61 -8.71 27.93
C GLY A 155 13.21 -8.21 27.54
N VAL A 156 13.09 -7.33 26.53
CA VAL A 156 11.83 -6.68 26.14
C VAL A 156 11.28 -7.22 24.81
N TYR A 157 9.96 -7.43 24.72
CA TYR A 157 9.22 -7.95 23.56
C TYR A 157 9.30 -7.02 22.33
N ARG A 158 10.40 -7.06 21.57
CA ARG A 158 10.73 -6.05 20.54
C ARG A 158 10.93 -6.59 19.13
N ARG A 159 10.09 -7.54 18.67
CA ARG A 159 9.93 -7.73 17.22
C ARG A 159 8.89 -6.75 16.69
N VAL A 160 9.09 -6.31 15.46
CA VAL A 160 8.21 -5.40 14.76
C VAL A 160 6.84 -6.06 14.56
N LEU A 161 5.78 -5.40 15.01
CA LEU A 161 4.43 -5.95 14.90
C LEU A 161 3.70 -5.31 13.72
N GLN A 162 3.25 -6.14 12.78
CA GLN A 162 2.59 -5.71 11.55
C GLN A 162 1.49 -6.69 11.14
N VAL A 163 0.67 -6.28 10.18
CA VAL A 163 -0.44 -7.09 9.68
C VAL A 163 0.01 -8.49 9.31
N GLY A 164 -0.77 -9.49 9.75
CA GLY A 164 -0.48 -10.90 9.52
C GLY A 164 0.18 -11.59 10.71
N LEU A 165 0.82 -10.85 11.62
CA LEU A 165 1.47 -11.43 12.78
C LEU A 165 0.46 -11.84 13.86
N ARG A 166 0.81 -12.91 14.58
CA ARG A 166 0.08 -13.41 15.75
C ARG A 166 1.05 -13.60 16.90
N GLY A 167 0.55 -13.51 18.13
CA GLY A 167 1.33 -13.82 19.33
C GLY A 167 0.93 -13.01 20.56
N GLY A 168 1.54 -13.35 21.69
CA GLY A 168 1.34 -12.64 22.96
C GLY A 168 1.81 -11.18 22.91
N ASP A 169 2.80 -10.88 22.08
CA ASP A 169 3.30 -9.52 21.81
C ASP A 169 2.26 -8.65 21.08
N VAL A 170 1.57 -9.22 20.08
CA VAL A 170 0.43 -8.57 19.43
C VAL A 170 -0.70 -8.34 20.42
N LEU A 171 -0.98 -9.30 21.29
CA LEU A 171 -2.01 -9.15 22.32
C LEU A 171 -1.65 -8.05 23.33
N ALA A 172 -0.38 -7.95 23.74
CA ALA A 172 0.10 -6.89 24.63
C ALA A 172 -0.04 -5.50 23.99
N LEU A 173 0.33 -5.37 22.70
CA LEU A 173 0.11 -4.16 21.92
C LEU A 173 -1.37 -3.77 21.88
N GLN A 174 -2.24 -4.72 21.55
CA GLN A 174 -3.69 -4.50 21.46
C GLN A 174 -4.26 -4.03 22.80
N ARG A 175 -3.88 -4.68 23.92
CA ARG A 175 -4.29 -4.25 25.27
C ARG A 175 -3.85 -2.82 25.56
N LYS A 176 -2.61 -2.45 25.21
CA LYS A 176 -2.12 -1.08 25.42
C LYS A 176 -2.90 -0.06 24.59
N LEU A 177 -3.18 -0.37 23.32
CA LEU A 177 -3.97 0.50 22.44
C LEU A 177 -5.42 0.65 22.92
N THR A 178 -6.00 -0.42 23.46
CA THR A 178 -7.34 -0.40 24.07
C THR A 178 -7.38 0.49 25.31
N GLY A 179 -6.40 0.37 26.22
CA GLY A 179 -6.29 1.24 27.39
C GLY A 179 -6.07 2.72 27.05
N LEU A 180 -5.57 3.02 25.84
CA LEU A 180 -5.40 4.36 25.32
C LEU A 180 -6.56 4.83 24.42
N HIS A 181 -7.64 4.07 24.34
CA HIS A 181 -8.84 4.35 23.54
C HIS A 181 -8.60 4.46 22.01
N PHE A 182 -7.55 3.81 21.48
CA PHE A 182 -7.34 3.70 20.02
C PHE A 182 -8.01 2.46 19.41
N MET A 183 -8.48 1.53 20.25
CA MET A 183 -9.17 0.29 19.85
C MET A 183 -10.11 -0.18 20.96
N THR A 184 -11.04 -1.07 20.66
CA THR A 184 -11.92 -1.71 21.67
C THR A 184 -11.39 -3.07 22.12
N ALA A 185 -11.80 -3.52 23.31
CA ALA A 185 -11.35 -4.77 23.92
C ALA A 185 -11.69 -6.01 23.08
N ASP A 186 -12.81 -6.02 22.37
CA ASP A 186 -13.24 -7.13 21.51
C ASP A 186 -12.23 -7.45 20.39
N ASN A 187 -11.33 -6.52 20.09
CA ASN A 187 -10.32 -6.66 19.05
C ASN A 187 -8.95 -7.13 19.59
N CYS A 188 -8.84 -7.43 20.89
CA CYS A 188 -7.65 -8.01 21.54
C CYS A 188 -7.54 -9.53 21.27
N THR A 189 -7.38 -9.90 20.00
CA THR A 189 -7.39 -11.30 19.53
C THR A 189 -5.99 -11.95 19.51
N GLY A 190 -4.94 -11.18 19.76
CA GLY A 190 -3.56 -11.61 19.52
C GLY A 190 -3.20 -11.74 18.04
N TYR A 191 -4.09 -11.33 17.12
CA TYR A 191 -3.83 -11.24 15.68
C TYR A 191 -3.79 -9.79 15.21
N TYR A 192 -2.71 -9.44 14.52
CA TYR A 192 -2.51 -8.11 13.97
C TYR A 192 -3.30 -8.00 12.66
N GLY A 193 -4.56 -7.64 12.79
CA GLY A 193 -5.47 -7.43 11.66
C GLY A 193 -5.56 -5.98 11.20
N PRO A 194 -6.46 -5.68 10.24
CA PRO A 194 -6.74 -4.33 9.77
C PRO A 194 -7.15 -3.37 10.89
N ILE A 195 -7.88 -3.84 11.90
CA ILE A 195 -8.33 -3.04 13.05
C ILE A 195 -7.15 -2.63 13.92
N THR A 196 -6.24 -3.56 14.25
CA THR A 196 -5.01 -3.24 14.97
C THR A 196 -4.10 -2.30 14.18
N LYS A 197 -3.98 -2.49 12.85
CA LYS A 197 -3.25 -1.56 11.97
C LYS A 197 -3.83 -0.15 12.05
N ALA A 198 -5.15 -0.01 11.99
CA ALA A 198 -5.82 1.29 12.08
C ALA A 198 -5.60 1.96 13.45
N ALA A 199 -5.67 1.18 14.54
CA ALA A 199 -5.38 1.67 15.88
C ALA A 199 -3.93 2.17 16.02
N VAL A 200 -2.96 1.40 15.52
CA VAL A 200 -1.54 1.80 15.51
C VAL A 200 -1.31 3.04 14.65
N LEU A 201 -1.94 3.13 13.47
CA LEU A 201 -1.89 4.31 12.61
C LEU A 201 -2.36 5.57 13.37
N ASN A 202 -3.52 5.48 14.03
CA ASN A 202 -4.09 6.60 14.76
C ASN A 202 -3.22 6.99 15.96
N TYR A 203 -2.68 6.01 16.68
CA TYR A 203 -1.72 6.24 17.75
C TYR A 203 -0.47 6.98 17.26
N GLN A 204 0.13 6.48 16.19
CA GLN A 204 1.33 7.07 15.60
C GLN A 204 1.08 8.52 15.16
N ARG A 205 -0.04 8.79 14.48
CA ARG A 205 -0.44 10.16 14.11
C ARG A 205 -0.58 11.07 15.33
N LYS A 206 -1.28 10.60 16.36
CA LYS A 206 -1.50 11.38 17.60
C LYS A 206 -0.20 11.64 18.37
N LYS A 207 0.81 10.78 18.22
CA LYS A 207 2.13 10.94 18.85
C LYS A 207 3.20 11.58 17.96
N GLY A 208 2.84 12.07 16.77
CA GLY A 208 3.81 12.64 15.83
C GLY A 208 4.85 11.62 15.33
N LEU A 209 4.54 10.32 15.42
CA LEU A 209 5.35 9.25 14.88
C LEU A 209 5.01 9.03 13.40
N SER A 210 5.91 8.35 12.68
CA SER A 210 5.62 7.89 11.32
C SER A 210 4.41 6.96 11.35
N ALA A 211 3.30 7.41 10.77
CA ALA A 211 2.04 6.66 10.71
C ALA A 211 2.10 5.53 9.68
N THR A 212 2.88 4.49 10.00
CA THR A 212 3.11 3.30 9.18
C THR A 212 2.02 2.25 9.38
N GLY A 213 1.35 2.25 10.54
CA GLY A 213 0.50 1.14 10.98
C GLY A 213 1.28 -0.12 11.31
N ILE A 214 2.59 0.00 11.46
CA ILE A 214 3.50 -1.03 11.93
C ILE A 214 4.02 -0.58 13.29
N ALA A 215 3.82 -1.38 14.33
CA ALA A 215 4.39 -1.10 15.63
C ALA A 215 5.87 -1.50 15.63
N ASP A 216 6.69 -0.59 15.10
CA ASP A 216 8.14 -0.64 15.14
C ASP A 216 8.70 -0.33 16.53
N LEU A 217 10.02 -0.40 16.67
CA LEU A 217 10.70 -0.17 17.95
C LEU A 217 10.34 1.18 18.58
N LYS A 218 10.21 2.23 17.75
CA LYS A 218 9.89 3.59 18.23
C LYS A 218 8.44 3.66 18.73
N THR A 219 7.53 3.02 18.01
CA THR A 219 6.11 2.93 18.38
C THR A 219 5.91 2.11 19.65
N LEU A 220 6.55 0.95 19.75
CA LEU A 220 6.51 0.09 20.94
C LEU A 220 7.13 0.81 22.16
N SER A 221 8.29 1.43 22.00
CA SER A 221 8.91 2.22 23.08
C SER A 221 8.01 3.36 23.55
N SER A 222 7.34 4.07 22.63
CA SER A 222 6.38 5.13 22.95
C SER A 222 5.14 4.62 23.70
N LEU A 223 4.82 3.33 23.54
CA LEU A 223 3.75 2.62 24.27
C LEU A 223 4.23 2.02 25.61
N GLY A 224 5.54 2.10 25.91
CA GLY A 224 6.14 1.41 27.05
C GLY A 224 6.17 -0.11 26.87
N LEU A 225 6.39 -0.57 25.63
CA LEU A 225 6.51 -1.97 25.22
C LEU A 225 7.91 -2.27 24.64
#